data_AF-A0A6I1JAY4-F1
#
_entry.id   AF-A0A6I1JAY4-F1
#
_cell.length_a   1.000
_cell.length_b   1.000
_cell.length_c   1.000
_cell.angle_alpha   90.00
_cell.angle_beta   90.00
_cell.angle_gamma   90.00
#
_symmetry.space_group_name_H-M   'P 1'
#
loop_
_entity.id
_entity.type
_entity.pdbx_description
1 polymer ?
#
loop_
_entity_poly.entity_id
_entity_poly.type
_entity_poly.pdbx_seq_one_letter_code
_entity_poly.pdbx_strand_id
1 'polypeptide(L)'
;MSFDPGFWMAEDDKRCIFVKVVRSPLAADDLKRSILDRLSRQPEPELAGIHIVREASDLMPERMPPFQLAHAEWWLAGGGRS
;
A
#
# COMPACT_ATOMS: atom_id res chain seq x y z
N MET A 1 -13.23 2.60 -8.88
CA MET A 1 -11.78 2.56 -8.58
C MET A 1 -11.09 3.40 -9.64
N SER A 2 -10.16 4.27 -9.26
CA SER A 2 -9.36 5.07 -10.18
C SER A 2 -7.88 4.88 -9.91
N PHE A 3 -7.07 5.07 -10.95
CA PHE A 3 -5.64 4.86 -10.93
C PHE A 3 -4.96 6.17 -11.30
N ASP A 4 -4.02 6.64 -10.48
CA ASP A 4 -3.22 7.79 -10.88
C ASP A 4 -2.31 7.42 -12.06
N PRO A 5 -2.03 8.41 -12.94
CA PRO A 5 -1.15 8.18 -14.06
C PRO A 5 0.26 7.85 -13.59
N GLY A 6 0.91 6.92 -14.30
CA GLY A 6 2.30 6.52 -14.03
C GLY A 6 2.49 5.60 -12.83
N PHE A 7 3.76 5.39 -12.53
CA PHE A 7 4.25 4.74 -11.33
C PHE A 7 5.32 5.63 -10.71
N TRP A 8 5.38 5.66 -9.40
CA TRP A 8 6.51 6.22 -8.70
C TRP A 8 7.54 5.12 -8.57
N MET A 9 8.76 5.41 -9.00
CA MET A 9 9.85 4.47 -8.89
C MET A 9 10.87 5.02 -7.91
N ALA A 10 11.33 4.19 -6.99
CA ALA A 10 12.49 4.50 -6.17
C ALA A 10 13.44 3.31 -6.21
N GLU A 11 14.73 3.61 -6.21
CA GLU A 11 15.79 2.63 -6.30
C GLU A 11 16.80 2.88 -5.18
N ASP A 12 17.26 1.81 -4.55
CA ASP A 12 18.48 1.78 -3.76
C ASP A 12 19.50 0.83 -4.42
N ASP A 13 20.70 0.71 -3.86
CA ASP A 13 21.78 -0.12 -4.41
C ASP A 13 21.39 -1.60 -4.65
N LYS A 14 20.29 -2.10 -4.07
CA LYS A 14 19.88 -3.51 -4.14
C LYS A 14 18.41 -3.72 -4.53
N ARG A 15 17.58 -2.68 -4.57
CA ARG A 15 16.12 -2.80 -4.68
C ARG A 15 15.56 -1.70 -5.57
N CYS A 16 14.62 -2.09 -6.42
CA CYS A 16 13.74 -1.18 -7.12
C CYS A 16 12.31 -1.38 -6.59
N ILE A 17 11.58 -0.29 -6.41
CA ILE A 17 10.17 -0.30 -6.04
C ILE A 17 9.35 0.45 -7.07
N PHE A 18 8.12 -0.02 -7.28
CA PHE A 18 7.12 0.66 -8.08
C PHE A 18 5.89 0.87 -7.22
N VAL A 19 5.54 2.14 -6.99
CA VAL A 19 4.36 2.54 -6.21
C VAL A 19 3.33 3.11 -7.17
N LYS A 20 2.09 2.63 -7.06
CA LYS A 20 0.94 3.16 -7.79
C LYS A 20 -0.14 3.55 -6.81
N VAL A 21 -0.61 4.79 -6.93
CA VAL A 21 -1.74 5.27 -6.15
C VAL A 21 -3.02 4.79 -6.82
N VAL A 22 -3.82 4.07 -6.03
CA VAL A 22 -5.13 3.58 -6.45
C VAL A 22 -6.17 4.06 -5.45
N ARG A 23 -7.23 4.71 -5.95
CA ARG A 23 -8.33 5.20 -5.11
C ARG A 23 -9.55 4.30 -5.28
N SER A 24 -10.10 3.87 -4.15
CA SER A 24 -11.32 3.07 -4.10
C SER A 24 -12.44 3.89 -3.43
N PRO A 25 -13.68 3.82 -3.93
CA PRO A 25 -14.83 4.39 -3.22
C PRO A 25 -15.27 3.52 -2.02
N LEU A 26 -14.71 2.31 -1.87
CA LEU A 26 -15.02 1.43 -0.75
C LEU A 26 -14.32 1.89 0.53
N ALA A 27 -14.98 1.67 1.67
CA ALA A 27 -14.33 1.80 2.98
C ALA A 27 -13.12 0.84 3.07
N ALA A 28 -12.11 1.21 3.86
CA ALA A 28 -10.85 0.47 3.95
C ALA A 28 -11.06 -1.01 4.34
N ASP A 29 -11.96 -1.28 5.29
CA ASP A 29 -12.23 -2.64 5.75
C ASP A 29 -13.00 -3.47 4.71
N ASP A 30 -13.92 -2.85 3.96
CA ASP A 30 -14.62 -3.52 2.86
C ASP A 30 -13.68 -3.84 1.70
N LEU A 31 -12.78 -2.91 1.37
CA LEU A 31 -11.74 -3.12 0.36
C LEU A 31 -10.79 -4.24 0.79
N LYS A 32 -10.32 -4.23 2.04
CA LYS A 32 -9.47 -5.29 2.60
C LYS A 32 -10.18 -6.64 2.49
N ARG A 33 -11.45 -6.74 2.91
CA ARG A 33 -12.22 -7.98 2.80
C ARG A 33 -12.31 -8.46 1.36
N SER A 34 -12.59 -7.57 0.41
CA SER A 34 -12.67 -7.92 -1.02
C SER A 34 -11.34 -8.45 -1.56
N ILE A 35 -10.21 -7.83 -1.21
CA ILE A 35 -8.90 -8.29 -1.66
C ILE A 35 -8.54 -9.63 -1.01
N LEU A 36 -8.75 -9.80 0.31
CA LEU A 36 -8.47 -11.06 1.00
C LEU A 36 -9.33 -12.21 0.46
N ASP A 37 -10.61 -11.94 0.18
CA ASP A 37 -11.53 -12.90 -0.44
C ASP A 37 -11.02 -13.32 -1.83
N ARG A 38 -10.50 -12.39 -2.63
CA ARG A 38 -9.85 -12.71 -3.92
C ARG A 38 -8.56 -13.51 -3.74
N LEU A 39 -7.70 -13.15 -2.79
CA LEU A 39 -6.43 -13.85 -2.52
C LEU A 39 -6.69 -15.31 -2.08
N SER A 40 -7.72 -15.55 -1.27
CA SER A 40 -8.08 -16.90 -0.80
C SER A 40 -8.45 -17.89 -1.92
N ARG A 41 -8.82 -17.37 -3.09
CA ARG A 41 -9.19 -18.16 -4.27
C ARG A 41 -8.04 -18.34 -5.26
N GLN A 42 -6.86 -17.79 -4.97
CA GLN A 42 -5.68 -17.98 -5.83
C GLN A 42 -5.02 -19.33 -5.52
N PRO A 43 -4.71 -20.14 -6.54
CA PRO A 43 -4.02 -21.42 -6.32
C PRO A 43 -2.59 -21.21 -5.77
N GLU A 44 -1.94 -20.10 -6.15
CA GLU A 44 -0.61 -19.70 -5.70
C GLU A 44 -0.63 -18.20 -5.36
N PRO A 45 -1.01 -17.81 -4.13
CA PRO A 45 -1.10 -16.41 -3.75
C PRO A 45 0.30 -15.79 -3.57
N GLU A 46 0.64 -14.80 -4.40
CA GLU A 46 1.89 -14.02 -4.26
C GLU A 46 1.84 -13.03 -3.08
N LEU A 47 0.63 -12.66 -2.63
CA LEU A 47 0.41 -11.75 -1.50
C LEU A 47 -0.17 -12.51 -0.31
N ALA A 48 0.49 -12.40 0.84
CA ALA A 48 0.08 -13.08 2.08
C ALA A 48 -0.99 -12.32 2.89
N GLY A 49 -1.24 -11.03 2.61
CA GLY A 49 -2.23 -10.25 3.36
C GLY A 49 -2.18 -8.74 3.10
N ILE A 50 -2.95 -8.00 3.90
CA ILE A 50 -3.06 -6.53 3.83
C ILE A 50 -3.09 -5.93 5.24
N HIS A 51 -2.30 -4.89 5.43
CA HIS A 51 -2.33 -4.01 6.60
C HIS A 51 -2.92 -2.65 6.22
N ILE A 52 -3.78 -2.09 7.08
CA ILE A 52 -4.38 -0.76 6.87
C ILE A 52 -3.66 0.22 7.77
N VAL A 53 -3.12 1.29 7.18
CA VAL A 53 -2.55 2.43 7.90
C VAL A 53 -3.53 3.59 7.80
N ARG A 54 -4.12 4.00 8.93
CA ARG A 54 -5.01 5.15 9.07
C ARG A 54 -4.28 6.34 9.68
N GLU A 55 -3.38 6.04 10.62
CA GLU A 55 -2.61 7.03 11.37
C GLU A 55 -1.19 6.53 11.64
N ALA A 56 -0.34 7.40 12.22
CA ALA A 56 1.06 7.08 12.46
C ALA A 56 1.27 5.89 13.41
N SER A 57 0.33 5.65 14.33
CA SER A 57 0.38 4.52 15.27
C SER A 57 0.22 3.16 14.58
N ASP A 58 -0.32 3.12 13.36
CA ASP A 58 -0.48 1.90 12.58
C ASP A 58 0.82 1.47 11.85
N LEU A 59 1.86 2.32 11.85
CA LEU A 59 3.13 1.97 11.21
C LEU A 59 3.83 0.85 11.99
N MET A 60 4.44 -0.08 11.26
CA MET A 60 5.14 -1.23 11.84
C MET A 60 6.62 -1.21 11.38
N PRO A 61 7.49 -0.41 12.02
CA PRO A 61 8.89 -0.25 11.59
C PRO A 61 9.66 -1.57 11.45
N GLU A 62 9.35 -2.54 12.32
CA GLU A 62 9.99 -3.86 12.32
C GLU A 62 9.53 -4.78 11.17
N ARG A 63 8.44 -4.43 10.47
CA ARG A 63 7.81 -5.23 9.42
C ARG A 63 7.71 -4.54 8.07
N MET A 64 7.80 -3.21 8.06
CA MET A 64 7.71 -2.37 6.87
C MET A 64 9.12 -1.99 6.44
N PRO A 65 9.53 -2.27 5.19
CA PRO A 65 10.76 -1.74 4.64
C PRO A 65 10.81 -0.20 4.72
N PRO A 66 12.00 0.41 4.82
CA PRO A 66 12.16 1.86 4.96
C PRO A 66 11.39 2.69 3.94
N PHE A 67 11.30 2.24 2.69
CA PHE A 67 10.55 2.96 1.65
C PHE A 67 9.02 2.96 1.89
N GLN A 68 8.47 1.89 2.47
CA GLN A 68 7.04 1.83 2.80
C GLN A 68 6.74 2.80 3.94
N LEU A 69 7.63 2.87 4.94
CA LEU A 69 7.56 3.83 6.04
C LEU A 69 7.62 5.26 5.50
N ALA A 70 8.65 5.58 4.71
CA ALA A 70 8.82 6.92 4.14
C ALA A 70 7.61 7.35 3.29
N HIS A 71 7.07 6.46 2.45
CA HIS A 71 5.87 6.76 1.68
C HIS A 71 4.63 6.96 2.57
N ALA A 72 4.43 6.12 3.58
CA ALA A 72 3.29 6.24 4.49
C ALA A 72 3.37 7.52 5.33
N GLU A 73 4.56 7.89 5.83
CA GLU A 73 4.81 9.14 6.55
C GLU A 73 4.52 10.37 5.68
N TRP A 74 5.02 10.39 4.44
CA TRP A 74 4.73 11.45 3.47
C TRP A 74 3.23 11.57 3.19
N TRP A 75 2.54 10.44 3.03
CA TRP A 75 1.09 10.42 2.80
C TRP A 75 0.32 10.98 4.00
N LEU A 76 0.64 10.54 5.22
CA LEU A 76 0.03 11.00 6.46
C LEU A 76 0.28 12.50 6.72
N ALA A 77 1.43 13.02 6.29
CA ALA A 77 1.74 14.46 6.31
C ALA A 77 0.91 15.28 5.30
N GLY A 78 0.09 14.63 4.47
CA GLY A 78 -0.80 15.27 3.51
C GLY A 78 -0.30 15.29 2.07
N GLY A 79 0.82 14.64 1.77
CA GLY A 79 1.39 14.58 0.43
C GLY A 79 0.43 14.04 -0.63
N GLY A 80 -0.42 13.08 -0.26
CA GLY A 80 -1.39 12.44 -1.15
C GLY A 80 -2.60 13.28 -1.59
N ARG A 81 -2.70 14.53 -1.13
CA ARG A 81 -3.82 15.46 -1.41
C ARG A 81 -3.48 16.51 -2.48
N SER A 82 -2.36 16.36 -3.18
CA SER A 82 -1.93 17.25 -4.26
C SER A 82 -2.46 16.85 -5.64
#